data_AF-A0A3M1CHL4-F1
#
_entry.id   AF-A0A3M1CHL4-F1
#
_cell.length_a   1.000
_cell.length_b   1.000
_cell.length_c   1.000
_cell.angle_alpha   90.00
_cell.angle_beta   90.00
_cell.angle_gamma   90.00
#
_symmetry.space_group_name_H-M   'P 1'
#
loop_
_entity.id
_entity.type
_entity.pdbx_description
1 polymer ?
#
loop_
_entity_poly.entity_id
_entity_poly.type
_entity_poly.pdbx_seq_one_letter_code
_entity_poly.pdbx_strand_id
1 'polypeptide(L)'
;MSSTATVQQLFKKWRGERDADAGQEMARRFSDWYYAITAARLGDRQGRAPLEAACQAFEQGIVQVTKTSDLVDWAHAIVQREVERAGGRVPGGDYPNALTRKRSPTELLQGARHSLPPHQVELLDLAYDSGVDQDTLEARADPHGGVPDAILEARYALKRYLRDVAGVTLDVVPDQPNLDLAPLPLYEAARMATAQEEAAFEKWLLSDLTLCKDVAEFAAFAHALRAGALKPAATAPTASAAASPGGAAAGPPPSAEAVPGPAVVPRSEPAASSATARGSKPPVALIIASVVVFIVVALGVGLFVLR
;
A
#
# COMPACT_ATOMS: atom_id res chain seq x y z
N MET A 1 21.25 -16.06 -9.45
CA MET A 1 20.69 -15.87 -10.80
C MET A 1 19.18 -15.96 -10.66
N SER A 2 18.45 -14.87 -10.89
CA SER A 2 16.98 -14.89 -10.80
C SER A 2 16.41 -15.75 -11.93
N SER A 3 15.54 -16.71 -11.59
CA SER A 3 14.93 -17.62 -12.56
C SER A 3 14.06 -16.87 -13.55
N THR A 4 14.24 -17.12 -14.85
CA THR A 4 13.42 -16.55 -15.94
C THR A 4 12.10 -17.28 -16.15
N ALA A 5 11.82 -18.33 -15.38
CA ALA A 5 10.60 -19.10 -15.51
C ALA A 5 9.37 -18.25 -15.18
N THR A 6 8.27 -18.40 -15.93
CA THR A 6 6.99 -17.74 -15.59
C THR A 6 6.29 -18.44 -14.44
N VAL A 7 5.34 -17.78 -13.76
CA VAL A 7 4.55 -18.40 -12.68
C VAL A 7 3.78 -19.63 -13.16
N GLN A 8 3.33 -19.64 -14.40
CA GLN A 8 2.68 -20.79 -15.03
C GLN A 8 3.64 -21.97 -15.20
N GLN A 9 4.90 -21.70 -15.58
CA GLN A 9 5.93 -22.74 -15.67
C GLN A 9 6.29 -23.29 -14.29
N LEU A 10 6.44 -22.41 -13.29
CA LEU A 10 6.69 -22.82 -11.90
C LEU A 10 5.54 -23.68 -11.36
N PHE A 11 4.29 -23.29 -11.61
CA PHE A 11 3.12 -24.05 -11.22
C PHE A 11 3.09 -25.46 -11.85
N LYS A 12 3.41 -25.56 -13.16
CA LYS A 12 3.49 -26.84 -13.85
C LYS A 12 4.57 -27.75 -13.26
N LYS A 13 5.76 -27.21 -12.98
CA LYS A 13 6.85 -27.96 -12.34
C LYS A 13 6.45 -28.44 -10.94
N TRP A 14 5.91 -27.53 -10.13
CA TRP A 14 5.47 -27.86 -8.78
C TRP A 14 4.38 -28.95 -8.77
N ARG A 15 3.36 -28.85 -9.64
CA ARG A 15 2.25 -29.83 -9.69
C ARG A 15 2.61 -31.14 -10.38
N GLY A 16 3.30 -31.07 -11.52
CA GLY A 16 3.57 -32.21 -12.39
C GLY A 16 4.84 -32.97 -12.01
N GLU A 17 5.92 -32.24 -11.72
CA GLU A 17 7.25 -32.80 -11.43
C GLU A 17 7.50 -32.92 -9.92
N ARG A 18 6.59 -32.41 -9.07
CA ARG A 18 6.74 -32.33 -7.61
C ARG A 18 7.96 -31.53 -7.17
N ASP A 19 8.33 -30.52 -7.96
CA ASP A 19 9.44 -29.60 -7.69
C ASP A 19 9.05 -28.62 -6.56
N ALA A 20 9.61 -28.83 -5.37
CA ALA A 20 9.35 -28.00 -4.19
C ALA A 20 9.95 -26.58 -4.33
N ASP A 21 11.10 -26.45 -4.99
CA ASP A 21 11.78 -25.16 -5.18
C ASP A 21 10.98 -24.28 -6.15
N ALA A 22 10.41 -24.88 -7.20
CA ALA A 22 9.47 -24.18 -8.08
C ALA A 22 8.23 -23.68 -7.32
N GLY A 23 7.72 -24.47 -6.37
CA GLY A 23 6.62 -24.08 -5.49
C GLY A 23 6.98 -22.88 -4.59
N GLN A 24 8.16 -22.91 -3.97
CA GLN A 24 8.65 -21.81 -3.11
C GLN A 24 8.87 -20.51 -3.90
N GLU A 25 9.52 -20.60 -5.06
CA GLU A 25 9.76 -19.44 -5.92
C GLU A 25 8.43 -18.85 -6.44
N MET A 26 7.46 -19.69 -6.78
CA MET A 26 6.11 -19.24 -7.16
C MET A 26 5.44 -18.50 -5.99
N ALA A 27 5.45 -19.07 -4.78
CA ALA A 27 4.85 -18.45 -3.60
C ALA A 27 5.48 -17.09 -3.28
N ARG A 28 6.81 -16.97 -3.39
CA ARG A 28 7.52 -15.70 -3.23
C ARG A 28 7.03 -14.64 -4.22
N ARG A 29 6.89 -14.99 -5.50
CA ARG A 29 6.39 -14.06 -6.53
C ARG A 29 4.97 -13.59 -6.28
N PHE A 30 4.07 -14.50 -5.89
CA PHE A 30 2.70 -14.11 -5.52
C PHE A 30 2.66 -13.22 -4.28
N SER A 31 3.50 -13.49 -3.28
CA SER A 31 3.62 -12.64 -2.08
C SER A 31 4.13 -11.24 -2.42
N ASP A 32 5.20 -11.14 -3.22
CA ASP A 32 5.76 -9.85 -3.66
C ASP A 32 4.72 -9.06 -4.47
N TRP A 33 3.99 -9.76 -5.34
CA TRP A 33 2.92 -9.18 -6.16
C TRP A 33 1.72 -8.69 -5.34
N TYR A 34 1.24 -9.49 -4.39
CA TYR A 34 0.19 -9.05 -3.46
C TYR A 34 0.64 -7.87 -2.61
N TYR A 35 1.92 -7.83 -2.21
CA TYR A 35 2.46 -6.69 -1.47
C TYR A 35 2.43 -5.43 -2.35
N ALA A 36 2.89 -5.50 -3.59
CA ALA A 36 2.86 -4.36 -4.51
C ALA A 36 1.43 -3.79 -4.69
N ILE A 37 0.45 -4.66 -4.93
CA ILE A 37 -0.96 -4.26 -5.09
C ILE A 37 -1.50 -3.62 -3.81
N THR A 38 -1.35 -4.29 -2.66
CA THR A 38 -1.91 -3.81 -1.39
C THR A 38 -1.21 -2.53 -0.92
N ALA A 39 0.11 -2.41 -1.10
CA ALA A 39 0.85 -1.20 -0.80
C ALA A 39 0.40 -0.04 -1.70
N ALA A 40 0.27 -0.24 -3.02
CA ALA A 40 -0.17 0.81 -3.93
C ALA A 40 -1.62 1.26 -3.69
N ARG A 41 -2.54 0.32 -3.42
CA ARG A 41 -3.96 0.64 -3.24
C ARG A 41 -4.29 1.16 -1.85
N LEU A 42 -3.71 0.57 -0.80
CA LEU A 42 -4.13 0.80 0.60
C LEU A 42 -3.05 1.48 1.45
N GLY A 43 -1.79 1.45 1.02
CA GLY A 43 -0.65 1.90 1.80
C GLY A 43 -0.23 0.87 2.85
N ASP A 44 0.99 0.98 3.38
CA ASP A 44 1.57 -0.06 4.24
C ASP A 44 0.73 -0.38 5.49
N ARG A 45 0.10 0.63 6.08
CA ARG A 45 -0.67 0.45 7.33
C ARG A 45 -1.96 -0.34 7.10
N GLN A 46 -2.70 -0.03 6.03
CA GLN A 46 -4.00 -0.65 5.77
C GLN A 46 -3.86 -1.90 4.88
N GLY A 47 -2.80 -1.99 4.08
CA GLY A 47 -2.54 -3.10 3.16
C GLY A 47 -2.03 -4.38 3.81
N ARG A 48 -1.46 -4.31 5.02
CA ARG A 48 -0.88 -5.48 5.68
C ARG A 48 -1.87 -6.61 5.97
N ALA A 49 -3.02 -6.30 6.56
CA ALA A 49 -4.01 -7.33 6.87
C ALA A 49 -4.59 -7.99 5.59
N PRO A 50 -4.97 -7.23 4.55
CA PRO A 50 -5.36 -7.79 3.26
C PRO A 50 -4.28 -8.63 2.58
N LEU A 51 -3.01 -8.23 2.67
CA LEU A 51 -1.89 -9.03 2.17
C LEU A 51 -1.80 -10.39 2.88
N GLU A 52 -1.80 -10.38 4.21
CA GLU A 52 -1.72 -11.60 5.03
C GLU A 52 -2.90 -12.54 4.72
N ALA A 53 -4.12 -11.98 4.60
CA ALA A 53 -5.32 -12.73 4.21
C ALA A 53 -5.23 -13.30 2.78
N ALA A 54 -4.71 -12.54 1.83
CA ALA A 54 -4.54 -12.98 0.45
C ALA A 54 -3.52 -14.12 0.32
N CYS A 55 -2.39 -14.01 1.03
CA CYS A 55 -1.38 -15.08 1.09
C CYS A 55 -1.96 -16.36 1.71
N GLN A 56 -2.72 -16.24 2.81
CA GLN A 56 -3.37 -17.38 3.45
C GLN A 56 -4.40 -18.05 2.54
N ALA A 57 -5.24 -17.26 1.87
CA ALA A 57 -6.23 -17.77 0.92
C ALA A 57 -5.57 -18.46 -0.28
N PHE A 58 -4.44 -17.92 -0.77
CA PHE A 58 -3.67 -18.55 -1.82
C PHE A 58 -3.10 -19.91 -1.38
N GLU A 59 -2.44 -19.97 -0.21
CA GLU A 59 -1.87 -21.19 0.34
C GLU A 59 -2.92 -22.31 0.48
N GLN A 60 -4.10 -21.97 1.00
CA GLN A 60 -5.18 -22.95 1.22
C GLN A 60 -5.85 -23.41 -0.09
N GLY A 61 -5.94 -22.53 -1.09
CA GLY A 61 -6.73 -22.77 -2.29
C GLY A 61 -5.93 -23.23 -3.51
N ILE A 62 -4.62 -23.03 -3.56
CA ILE A 62 -3.79 -23.28 -4.76
C ILE A 62 -3.87 -24.73 -5.26
N VAL A 63 -4.09 -25.68 -4.37
CA VAL A 63 -4.24 -27.12 -4.72
C VAL A 63 -5.49 -27.42 -5.54
N GLN A 64 -6.50 -26.55 -5.48
CA GLN A 64 -7.76 -26.67 -6.22
C GLN A 64 -7.65 -26.12 -7.66
N VAL A 65 -6.61 -25.36 -7.97
CA VAL A 65 -6.36 -24.88 -9.33
C VAL A 65 -5.87 -26.06 -10.17
N THR A 66 -6.64 -26.43 -11.18
CA THR A 66 -6.34 -27.59 -12.05
C THR A 66 -5.78 -27.17 -13.41
N LYS A 67 -6.16 -25.99 -13.90
CA LYS A 67 -5.68 -25.44 -15.16
C LYS A 67 -4.69 -24.32 -14.91
N THR A 68 -3.53 -24.39 -15.55
CA THR A 68 -2.50 -23.35 -15.43
C THR A 68 -2.96 -21.99 -15.95
N SER A 69 -3.87 -21.96 -16.94
CA SER A 69 -4.45 -20.74 -17.48
C SER A 69 -5.20 -19.92 -16.43
N ASP A 70 -5.83 -20.61 -15.47
CA ASP A 70 -6.76 -19.98 -14.53
C ASP A 70 -6.02 -19.41 -13.31
N LEU A 71 -4.75 -19.78 -13.12
CA LEU A 71 -3.96 -19.48 -11.93
C LEU A 71 -3.89 -17.98 -11.63
N VAL A 72 -3.57 -17.17 -12.63
CA VAL A 72 -3.34 -15.73 -12.44
C VAL A 72 -4.65 -15.01 -12.15
N ASP A 73 -5.72 -15.33 -12.89
CA ASP A 73 -7.04 -14.73 -12.67
C ASP A 73 -7.61 -15.12 -11.31
N TRP A 74 -7.47 -16.40 -10.92
CA TRP A 74 -7.88 -16.88 -9.61
C TRP A 74 -7.12 -16.19 -8.47
N ALA A 75 -5.79 -16.04 -8.59
CA ALA A 75 -4.97 -15.36 -7.59
C ALA A 75 -5.28 -13.86 -7.52
N HIS A 76 -5.50 -13.21 -8.67
CA HIS A 76 -5.92 -11.80 -8.73
C HIS A 76 -7.26 -11.58 -8.01
N ALA A 77 -8.24 -12.47 -8.23
CA ALA A 77 -9.53 -12.40 -7.57
C ALA A 77 -9.45 -12.52 -6.03
N ILE A 78 -8.41 -13.19 -5.51
CA ILE A 78 -8.16 -13.23 -4.05
C ILE A 78 -7.78 -11.85 -3.53
N VAL A 79 -6.72 -11.25 -4.09
CA VAL A 79 -6.23 -9.95 -3.59
C VAL A 79 -7.24 -8.83 -3.85
N GLN A 80 -7.95 -8.87 -4.98
CA GLN A 80 -9.02 -7.92 -5.26
C GLN A 80 -10.10 -7.94 -4.17
N ARG A 81 -10.59 -9.13 -3.80
CA ARG A 81 -11.60 -9.28 -2.75
C ARG A 81 -11.12 -8.75 -1.39
N GLU A 82 -9.86 -9.02 -1.01
CA GLU A 82 -9.34 -8.54 0.27
C GLU A 82 -9.12 -7.01 0.26
N VAL A 83 -8.74 -6.42 -0.88
CA VAL A 83 -8.71 -4.95 -1.02
C VAL A 83 -10.10 -4.34 -0.94
N GLU A 84 -11.09 -4.93 -1.61
CA GLU A 84 -12.49 -4.46 -1.54
C GLU A 84 -13.05 -4.55 -0.11
N ARG A 85 -12.77 -5.65 0.61
CA ARG A 85 -13.13 -5.81 2.02
C ARG A 85 -12.48 -4.75 2.92
N ALA A 86 -11.29 -4.26 2.56
CA ALA A 86 -10.61 -3.18 3.27
C ALA A 86 -11.14 -1.77 2.93
N GLY A 87 -12.16 -1.65 2.06
CA GLY A 87 -12.76 -0.38 1.66
C GLY A 87 -12.29 0.13 0.30
N GLY A 88 -11.51 -0.65 -0.45
CA GLY A 88 -10.98 -0.25 -1.74
C GLY A 88 -9.80 0.72 -1.64
N ARG A 89 -9.39 1.28 -2.79
CA ARG A 89 -8.21 2.14 -2.90
C ARG A 89 -8.37 3.40 -2.04
N VAL A 90 -7.37 3.71 -1.22
CA VAL A 90 -7.37 4.92 -0.38
C VAL A 90 -6.97 6.14 -1.20
N PRO A 91 -7.47 7.35 -0.83
CA PRO A 91 -7.18 8.59 -1.54
C PRO A 91 -5.75 9.10 -1.36
N GLY A 92 -4.93 8.45 -0.52
CA GLY A 92 -3.57 8.85 -0.22
C GLY A 92 -3.34 9.04 1.28
N GLY A 93 -2.12 9.43 1.62
CA GLY A 93 -1.72 9.73 2.99
C GLY A 93 -0.20 9.73 3.16
N ASP A 94 0.23 10.09 4.36
CA ASP A 94 1.64 10.16 4.72
C ASP A 94 2.00 8.98 5.62
N TYR A 95 2.69 7.99 5.05
CA TYR A 95 2.94 6.70 5.71
C TYR A 95 4.44 6.37 5.77
N PRO A 96 5.15 6.81 6.84
CA PRO A 96 6.54 6.44 7.05
C PRO A 96 6.75 4.93 7.22
N ASN A 97 7.76 4.38 6.55
CA ASN A 97 8.05 2.95 6.58
C ASN A 97 9.57 2.68 6.66
N ALA A 98 9.97 1.41 6.51
CA ALA A 98 11.40 1.05 6.55
C ALA A 98 12.17 1.68 5.37
N LEU A 99 11.57 1.72 4.18
CA LEU A 99 12.15 2.27 2.95
C LEU A 99 12.44 3.78 3.09
N THR A 100 11.51 4.53 3.69
CA THR A 100 11.69 5.97 3.95
C THR A 100 12.60 6.26 5.15
N ARG A 101 13.17 5.23 5.79
CA ARG A 101 13.91 5.32 7.06
C ARG A 101 13.08 5.98 8.17
N LYS A 102 11.78 5.68 8.20
CA LYS A 102 10.79 6.23 9.14
C LYS A 102 10.60 7.75 9.04
N ARG A 103 11.05 8.39 7.95
CA ARG A 103 10.74 9.79 7.62
C ARG A 103 9.41 9.90 6.89
N SER A 104 8.78 11.07 6.98
CA SER A 104 7.58 11.41 6.24
C SER A 104 7.85 11.39 4.73
N PRO A 105 7.13 10.55 3.93
CA PRO A 105 7.12 10.69 2.48
C PRO A 105 6.82 12.13 2.02
N THR A 106 5.88 12.82 2.66
CA THR A 106 5.52 14.21 2.34
C THR A 106 6.71 15.15 2.50
N GLU A 107 7.43 15.10 3.63
CA GLU A 107 8.62 15.93 3.84
C GLU A 107 9.72 15.64 2.80
N LEU A 108 9.90 14.36 2.43
CA LEU A 108 10.87 13.97 1.42
C LEU A 108 10.50 14.53 0.03
N LEU A 109 9.22 14.50 -0.33
CA LEU A 109 8.70 15.07 -1.57
C LEU A 109 8.79 16.60 -1.60
N GLN A 110 8.53 17.27 -0.47
CA GLN A 110 8.68 18.72 -0.36
C GLN A 110 10.13 19.17 -0.60
N GLY A 111 11.13 18.39 -0.15
CA GLY A 111 12.53 18.64 -0.48
C GLY A 111 12.83 18.57 -1.99
N ALA A 112 12.13 17.70 -2.71
CA ALA A 112 12.30 17.52 -4.16
C ALA A 112 11.82 18.73 -4.97
N ARG A 113 10.85 19.48 -4.45
CA ARG A 113 10.17 20.58 -5.15
C ARG A 113 11.10 21.64 -5.72
N HIS A 114 12.18 21.97 -5.02
CA HIS A 114 13.15 22.97 -5.45
C HIS A 114 14.29 22.39 -6.29
N SER A 115 14.42 21.07 -6.33
CA SER A 115 15.49 20.36 -7.03
C SER A 115 15.05 19.84 -8.40
N LEU A 116 13.75 19.59 -8.58
CA LEU A 116 13.18 19.16 -9.85
C LEU A 116 12.81 20.36 -10.74
N PRO A 117 12.83 20.21 -12.07
CA PRO A 117 12.27 21.18 -13.00
C PRO A 117 10.81 21.55 -12.61
N PRO A 118 10.42 22.83 -12.64
CA PRO A 118 9.09 23.26 -12.22
C PRO A 118 7.93 22.53 -12.91
N HIS A 119 8.05 22.28 -14.22
CA HIS A 119 7.02 21.56 -14.98
C HIS A 119 6.85 20.11 -14.51
N GLN A 120 7.92 19.42 -14.09
CA GLN A 120 7.82 18.04 -13.57
C GLN A 120 7.10 18.01 -12.22
N VAL A 121 7.34 19.01 -11.36
CA VAL A 121 6.63 19.15 -10.10
C VAL A 121 5.14 19.43 -10.35
N GLU A 122 4.83 20.35 -11.28
CA GLU A 122 3.45 20.67 -11.67
C GLU A 122 2.73 19.42 -12.21
N LEU A 123 3.37 18.67 -13.13
CA LEU A 123 2.79 17.44 -13.68
C LEU A 123 2.53 16.38 -12.61
N LEU A 124 3.44 16.19 -11.65
CA LEU A 124 3.23 15.25 -10.55
C LEU A 124 2.08 15.68 -9.62
N ASP A 125 1.97 16.97 -9.32
CA ASP A 125 0.87 17.50 -8.49
C ASP A 125 -0.48 17.29 -9.19
N LEU A 126 -0.59 17.70 -10.47
CA LEU A 126 -1.81 17.56 -11.26
C LEU A 126 -2.18 16.08 -11.50
N ALA A 127 -1.22 15.24 -11.85
CA ALA A 127 -1.47 13.84 -12.15
C ALA A 127 -1.98 13.08 -10.93
N TYR A 128 -1.51 13.40 -9.72
CA TYR A 128 -1.91 12.67 -8.50
C TYR A 128 -3.10 13.32 -7.76
N ASP A 129 -3.51 14.53 -8.13
CA ASP A 129 -4.72 15.15 -7.60
C ASP A 129 -5.98 14.60 -8.30
N SER A 130 -6.81 13.86 -7.56
CA SER A 130 -8.07 13.31 -8.08
C SER A 130 -9.11 14.36 -8.48
N GLY A 131 -8.93 15.63 -8.07
CA GLY A 131 -9.81 16.74 -8.42
C GLY A 131 -9.50 17.36 -9.79
N VAL A 132 -8.37 17.04 -10.41
CA VAL A 132 -7.97 17.56 -11.72
C VAL A 132 -8.56 16.69 -12.83
N ASP A 133 -9.29 17.30 -13.77
CA ASP A 133 -9.84 16.61 -14.93
C ASP A 133 -8.75 16.19 -15.93
N GLN A 134 -9.10 15.24 -16.79
CA GLN A 134 -8.16 14.67 -17.76
C GLN A 134 -7.71 15.68 -18.81
N ASP A 135 -8.61 16.53 -19.32
CA ASP A 135 -8.31 17.52 -20.37
C ASP A 135 -7.28 18.55 -19.88
N THR A 136 -7.42 19.00 -18.63
CA THR A 136 -6.45 19.89 -17.97
C THR A 136 -5.08 19.24 -17.85
N LEU A 137 -5.02 17.96 -17.47
CA LEU A 137 -3.77 17.22 -17.35
C LEU A 137 -3.09 17.02 -18.71
N GLU A 138 -3.86 16.63 -19.74
CA GLU A 138 -3.37 16.44 -21.11
C GLU A 138 -2.80 17.73 -21.69
N ALA A 139 -3.55 18.84 -21.60
CA ALA A 139 -3.10 20.14 -22.10
C ALA A 139 -1.78 20.60 -21.45
N ARG A 140 -1.52 20.21 -20.19
CA ARG A 140 -0.27 20.52 -19.48
C ARG A 140 0.86 19.58 -19.84
N ALA A 141 0.57 18.32 -20.14
CA ALA A 141 1.55 17.31 -20.52
C ALA A 141 1.98 17.39 -21.99
N ASP A 142 1.11 17.88 -22.89
CA ASP A 142 1.34 17.94 -24.34
C ASP A 142 2.71 18.52 -24.76
N PRO A 143 3.17 19.66 -24.22
CA PRO A 143 4.48 20.23 -24.58
C PRO A 143 5.68 19.35 -24.15
N HIS A 144 5.43 18.34 -23.31
CA HIS A 144 6.43 17.49 -22.66
C HIS A 144 6.30 16.02 -23.07
N GLY A 145 5.59 15.72 -24.16
CA GLY A 145 5.41 14.35 -24.67
C GLY A 145 4.03 13.74 -24.39
N GLY A 146 3.13 14.47 -23.72
CA GLY A 146 1.76 14.04 -23.48
C GLY A 146 1.61 13.05 -22.32
N VAL A 147 0.36 12.65 -22.06
CA VAL A 147 0.02 11.64 -21.06
C VAL A 147 0.11 10.25 -21.70
N PRO A 148 0.73 9.25 -21.04
CA PRO A 148 1.30 9.30 -19.69
C PRO A 148 2.82 9.56 -19.64
N ASP A 149 3.49 9.70 -20.77
CA ASP A 149 4.96 9.71 -20.88
C ASP A 149 5.61 10.86 -20.09
N ALA A 150 5.05 12.07 -20.18
CA ALA A 150 5.55 13.23 -19.43
C ALA A 150 5.50 13.00 -17.90
N ILE A 151 4.46 12.28 -17.43
CA ILE A 151 4.29 11.94 -16.01
C ILE A 151 5.27 10.85 -15.61
N LEU A 152 5.51 9.86 -16.47
CA LEU A 152 6.50 8.81 -16.24
C LEU A 152 7.92 9.39 -16.11
N GLU A 153 8.28 10.34 -16.97
CA GLU A 153 9.56 11.03 -16.88
C GLU A 153 9.71 11.81 -15.56
N ALA A 154 8.68 12.59 -15.20
CA ALA A 154 8.67 13.33 -13.94
C ALA A 154 8.77 12.39 -12.72
N ARG A 155 8.07 11.25 -12.76
CA ARG A 155 8.14 10.20 -11.73
C ARG A 155 9.57 9.66 -11.58
N TYR A 156 10.26 9.36 -12.68
CA TYR A 156 11.65 8.87 -12.62
C TYR A 156 12.64 9.94 -12.18
N ALA A 157 12.45 11.20 -12.56
CA ALA A 157 13.23 12.30 -12.01
C ALA A 157 13.06 12.41 -10.49
N LEU A 158 11.84 12.27 -9.99
CA LEU A 158 11.55 12.23 -8.56
C LEU A 158 12.21 11.02 -7.87
N LYS A 159 12.11 9.81 -8.44
CA LYS A 159 12.79 8.62 -7.89
C LYS A 159 14.31 8.82 -7.80
N ARG A 160 14.93 9.39 -8.83
CA ARG A 160 16.37 9.73 -8.82
C ARG A 160 16.71 10.70 -7.70
N TYR A 161 15.93 11.78 -7.53
CA TYR A 161 16.11 12.70 -6.40
C TYR A 161 16.00 11.98 -5.04
N LEU A 162 14.96 11.16 -4.86
CA LEU A 162 14.74 10.42 -3.61
C LEU A 162 15.91 9.48 -3.28
N ARG A 163 16.46 8.81 -4.29
CA ARG A 163 17.62 7.92 -4.13
C ARG A 163 18.90 8.70 -3.87
N ASP A 164 19.24 9.62 -4.77
CA ASP A 164 20.58 10.21 -4.87
C ASP A 164 20.79 11.37 -3.89
N VAL A 165 19.72 12.10 -3.56
CA VAL A 165 19.77 13.27 -2.67
C VAL A 165 19.13 12.97 -1.32
N ALA A 166 17.91 12.41 -1.31
CA ALA A 166 17.20 12.17 -0.07
C ALA A 166 17.65 10.88 0.66
N GLY A 167 18.45 10.03 0.02
CA GLY A 167 19.00 8.80 0.59
C GLY A 167 17.97 7.69 0.84
N VAL A 168 16.91 7.63 0.03
CA VAL A 168 15.93 6.53 0.03
C VAL A 168 16.50 5.35 -0.77
N THR A 169 16.48 4.14 -0.21
CA THR A 169 17.06 2.95 -0.87
C THR A 169 16.10 2.39 -1.92
N LEU A 170 16.02 3.03 -3.08
CA LEU A 170 15.25 2.57 -4.24
C LEU A 170 16.17 1.76 -5.17
N ASP A 171 15.84 0.50 -5.41
CA ASP A 171 16.66 -0.35 -6.28
C ASP A 171 16.25 -0.22 -7.75
N VAL A 172 14.98 0.11 -8.05
CA VAL A 172 14.49 0.28 -9.42
C VAL A 172 14.38 1.76 -9.77
N VAL A 173 15.42 2.32 -10.39
CA VAL A 173 15.43 3.72 -10.83
C VAL A 173 16.00 3.78 -12.25
N PRO A 174 15.15 3.65 -13.28
CA PRO A 174 15.59 3.71 -14.67
C PRO A 174 16.20 5.07 -15.02
N ASP A 175 17.25 5.06 -15.85
CA ASP A 175 17.90 6.28 -16.34
C ASP A 175 17.07 6.97 -17.44
N GLN A 176 16.27 6.21 -18.18
CA GLN A 176 15.40 6.69 -19.26
C GLN A 176 13.99 6.11 -19.12
N PRO A 177 12.96 6.87 -19.53
CA PRO A 177 11.60 6.36 -19.54
C PRO A 177 11.47 5.18 -20.51
N ASN A 178 10.88 4.08 -20.03
CA ASN A 178 10.46 2.97 -20.88
C ASN A 178 8.99 3.14 -21.22
N LEU A 179 8.67 3.34 -22.50
CA LEU A 179 7.31 3.55 -22.99
C LEU A 179 6.38 2.37 -22.67
N ASP A 180 6.92 1.14 -22.54
CA ASP A 180 6.10 0.00 -22.13
C ASP A 180 5.54 0.19 -20.70
N LEU A 181 6.20 1.01 -19.87
CA LEU A 181 5.80 1.34 -18.51
C LEU A 181 4.89 2.58 -18.42
N ALA A 182 4.44 3.12 -19.55
CA ALA A 182 3.48 4.22 -19.65
C ALA A 182 2.27 4.11 -18.69
N PRO A 183 1.65 2.93 -18.48
CA PRO A 183 0.48 2.85 -17.58
C PRO A 183 0.83 3.01 -16.08
N LEU A 184 2.09 2.83 -15.68
CA LEU A 184 2.53 2.86 -14.28
C LEU A 184 2.11 4.13 -13.52
N PRO A 185 2.42 5.36 -13.96
CA PRO A 185 2.00 6.58 -13.26
C PRO A 185 0.48 6.70 -13.16
N LEU A 186 -0.28 6.20 -14.14
CA LEU A 186 -1.76 6.22 -14.10
C LEU A 186 -2.29 5.26 -13.03
N TYR A 187 -1.70 4.08 -12.89
CA TYR A 187 -2.05 3.12 -11.84
C TYR A 187 -1.83 3.70 -10.44
N GLU A 188 -0.69 4.32 -10.22
CA GLU A 188 -0.30 4.89 -8.93
C GLU A 188 -1.14 6.12 -8.56
N ALA A 189 -1.43 6.96 -9.54
CA ALA A 189 -2.29 8.14 -9.42
C ALA A 189 -3.79 7.81 -9.27
N ALA A 190 -4.18 6.53 -9.39
CA ALA A 190 -5.58 6.11 -9.41
C ALA A 190 -6.38 6.66 -10.61
N ARG A 191 -5.74 6.78 -11.78
CA ARG A 191 -6.28 7.36 -13.01
C ARG A 191 -6.51 6.37 -14.15
N MET A 192 -6.37 5.06 -13.90
CA MET A 192 -6.79 4.04 -14.87
C MET A 192 -8.26 4.25 -15.24
N ALA A 193 -8.58 4.19 -16.54
CA ALA A 193 -9.89 4.55 -17.04
C ALA A 193 -10.99 3.59 -16.56
N THR A 194 -10.63 2.33 -16.32
CA THR A 194 -11.56 1.28 -15.88
C THR A 194 -10.94 0.33 -14.86
N ALA A 195 -11.78 -0.32 -14.05
CA ALA A 195 -11.34 -1.40 -13.16
C ALA A 195 -10.73 -2.60 -13.93
N GLN A 196 -11.16 -2.82 -15.18
CA GLN A 196 -10.60 -3.87 -16.03
C GLN A 196 -9.16 -3.54 -16.45
N GLU A 197 -8.88 -2.28 -16.77
CA GLU A 197 -7.53 -1.80 -17.08
C GLU A 197 -6.62 -1.90 -15.84
N GLU A 198 -7.10 -1.48 -14.67
CA GLU A 198 -6.38 -1.65 -13.40
C GLU A 198 -6.05 -3.14 -13.15
N ALA A 199 -7.02 -4.03 -13.32
CA ALA A 199 -6.82 -5.47 -13.18
C ALA A 199 -5.83 -6.06 -14.21
N ALA A 200 -5.87 -5.59 -15.46
CA ALA A 200 -4.95 -6.02 -16.49
C ALA A 200 -3.51 -5.59 -16.18
N PHE A 201 -3.32 -4.34 -15.76
CA PHE A 201 -2.03 -3.83 -15.29
C PHE A 201 -1.50 -4.62 -14.10
N GLU A 202 -2.35 -4.88 -13.10
CA GLU A 202 -1.98 -5.67 -11.92
C GLU A 202 -1.53 -7.08 -12.33
N LYS A 203 -2.25 -7.77 -13.22
CA LYS A 203 -1.81 -9.10 -13.71
C LYS A 203 -0.50 -9.04 -14.48
N TRP A 204 -0.23 -7.94 -15.18
CA TRP A 204 1.05 -7.73 -15.86
C TRP A 204 2.22 -7.58 -14.88
N LEU A 205 2.03 -6.95 -13.71
CA LEU A 205 3.06 -6.86 -12.65
C LEU A 205 3.62 -8.24 -12.26
N LEU A 206 2.81 -9.29 -12.28
CA LEU A 206 3.25 -10.64 -11.94
C LEU A 206 4.26 -11.22 -12.96
N SER A 207 4.20 -10.74 -14.21
CA SER A 207 5.09 -11.15 -15.29
C SER A 207 6.36 -10.31 -15.37
N ASP A 208 6.32 -9.06 -14.87
CA ASP A 208 7.48 -8.16 -14.76
C ASP A 208 7.81 -7.88 -13.28
N LEU A 209 8.72 -8.68 -12.73
CA LEU A 209 9.12 -8.57 -11.33
C LEU A 209 9.86 -7.26 -11.01
N THR A 210 10.49 -6.64 -12.01
CA THR A 210 11.15 -5.34 -11.84
C THR A 210 10.12 -4.25 -11.69
N LEU A 211 9.08 -4.27 -12.52
CA LEU A 211 7.94 -3.35 -12.42
C LEU A 211 7.14 -3.56 -11.13
N CYS A 212 6.90 -4.82 -10.74
CA CYS A 212 6.25 -5.16 -9.46
C CYS A 212 7.01 -4.53 -8.28
N LYS A 213 8.34 -4.66 -8.28
CA LYS A 213 9.21 -4.04 -7.28
C LYS A 213 9.18 -2.52 -7.35
N ASP A 214 9.18 -1.92 -8.54
CA ASP A 214 9.07 -0.47 -8.73
C ASP A 214 7.80 0.09 -8.05
N VAL A 215 6.65 -0.52 -8.32
CA VAL A 215 5.36 -0.16 -7.70
C VAL A 215 5.44 -0.25 -6.18
N ALA A 216 5.96 -1.36 -5.65
CA ALA A 216 6.08 -1.57 -4.21
C ALA A 216 6.98 -0.53 -3.53
N GLU A 217 8.13 -0.22 -4.14
CA GLU A 217 9.06 0.79 -3.64
C GLU A 217 8.48 2.20 -3.66
N PHE A 218 7.71 2.54 -4.69
CA PHE A 218 7.20 3.90 -4.85
C PHE A 218 5.86 4.14 -4.14
N ALA A 219 5.16 3.07 -3.70
CA ALA A 219 3.81 3.15 -3.14
C ALA A 219 3.65 4.24 -2.06
N ALA A 220 4.54 4.32 -1.08
CA ALA A 220 4.45 5.32 -0.01
C ALA A 220 4.50 6.78 -0.53
N PHE A 221 5.26 7.02 -1.59
CA PHE A 221 5.35 8.33 -2.23
C PHE A 221 4.13 8.60 -3.12
N ALA A 222 3.62 7.61 -3.83
CA ALA A 222 2.36 7.73 -4.58
C ALA A 222 1.18 8.08 -3.65
N HIS A 223 1.12 7.52 -2.44
CA HIS A 223 0.13 7.93 -1.43
C HIS A 223 0.28 9.37 -0.98
N ALA A 224 1.51 9.82 -0.72
CA ALA A 224 1.75 11.19 -0.31
C ALA A 224 1.48 12.20 -1.43
N LEU A 225 1.80 11.85 -2.68
CA LEU A 225 1.44 12.64 -3.86
C LEU A 225 -0.08 12.81 -3.98
N ARG A 226 -0.87 11.73 -3.85
CA ARG A 226 -2.34 11.83 -3.86
C ARG A 226 -2.90 12.65 -2.69
N ALA A 227 -2.20 12.66 -1.56
CA ALA A 227 -2.52 13.53 -0.43
C ALA A 227 -2.08 15.00 -0.62
N GLY A 228 -1.51 15.36 -1.78
CA GLY A 228 -1.11 16.73 -2.10
C GLY A 228 0.24 17.14 -1.53
N ALA A 229 1.18 16.21 -1.35
CA ALA A 229 2.50 16.51 -0.77
C ALA A 229 3.30 17.60 -1.51
N LEU A 230 3.05 17.81 -2.80
CA LEU A 230 3.71 18.83 -3.61
C LEU A 230 2.98 20.17 -3.65
N LYS A 231 1.74 20.24 -3.13
CA LYS A 231 1.00 21.49 -3.05
C LYS A 231 1.77 22.48 -2.16
N PRO A 232 1.86 23.77 -2.56
CA PRO A 232 2.34 24.79 -1.64
C PRO A 232 1.52 24.75 -0.36
N ALA A 233 2.20 24.63 0.78
CA ALA A 233 1.57 24.74 2.07
C ALA A 233 0.75 26.04 2.05
N ALA A 234 -0.58 25.91 2.17
CA ALA A 234 -1.40 27.07 2.42
C ALA A 234 -0.80 27.75 3.64
N THR A 235 -0.38 29.01 3.50
CA THR A 235 0.06 29.83 4.63
C THR A 235 -1.03 29.74 5.68
N ALA A 236 -0.78 28.98 6.75
CA ALA A 236 -1.70 28.88 7.86
C ALA A 236 -1.94 30.32 8.37
N PRO A 237 -3.19 30.70 8.72
CA PRO A 237 -3.40 31.95 9.42
C PRO A 237 -2.59 31.88 10.71
N THR A 238 -1.65 32.82 10.88
CA THR A 238 -0.91 33.01 12.12
C THR A 238 -1.93 33.10 13.25
N ALA A 239 -2.00 32.08 14.09
CA ALA A 239 -2.82 32.12 15.29
C ALA A 239 -2.30 33.26 16.16
N SER A 240 -2.97 34.40 16.10
CA SER A 240 -2.70 35.57 16.92
C SER A 240 -2.89 35.18 18.38
N ALA A 241 -1.77 35.09 19.09
CA ALA A 241 -1.74 35.02 20.54
C ALA A 241 -2.27 36.34 21.14
N ALA A 242 -3.49 36.32 21.65
CA ALA A 242 -4.05 37.26 22.63
C ALA A 242 -5.45 36.75 23.00
N ALA A 243 -5.92 36.64 24.24
CA ALA A 243 -5.39 36.86 25.57
C ALA A 243 -6.40 36.18 26.51
N SER A 244 -5.96 35.45 27.53
CA SER A 244 -6.83 35.13 28.67
C SER A 244 -6.98 36.36 29.56
N PRO A 245 -8.15 36.57 30.14
CA PRO A 245 -8.21 37.06 31.51
C PRO A 245 -9.02 36.09 32.38
N GLY A 246 -8.39 35.64 33.46
CA GLY A 246 -9.08 35.04 34.59
C GLY A 246 -9.64 36.11 35.53
N GLY A 247 -10.60 35.71 36.37
CA GLY A 247 -10.88 36.41 37.63
C GLY A 247 -12.35 36.52 38.07
N ALA A 248 -12.76 35.55 38.90
CA ALA A 248 -13.59 35.67 40.12
C ALA A 248 -15.04 36.21 40.09
N ALA A 249 -15.99 35.43 40.61
CA ALA A 249 -16.57 35.61 41.97
C ALA A 249 -17.83 34.73 42.19
N ALA A 250 -18.00 34.26 43.43
CA ALA A 250 -19.04 33.34 43.91
C ALA A 250 -20.29 34.06 44.49
N GLY A 251 -21.44 33.38 44.51
CA GLY A 251 -22.64 33.75 45.30
C GLY A 251 -23.87 32.87 45.00
N PRO A 252 -24.83 32.67 45.94
CA PRO A 252 -25.35 31.34 46.34
C PRO A 252 -26.80 31.00 45.86
N PRO A 253 -27.35 29.79 46.15
CA PRO A 253 -28.54 29.23 45.49
C PRO A 253 -29.84 29.42 46.29
N PRO A 254 -31.00 29.06 45.68
CA PRO A 254 -32.11 28.50 46.45
C PRO A 254 -32.68 27.19 45.87
N SER A 255 -32.90 26.23 46.77
CA SER A 255 -33.84 25.09 46.68
C SER A 255 -35.30 25.60 46.50
N ALA A 256 -36.35 24.89 46.09
CA ALA A 256 -36.67 23.50 45.80
C ALA A 256 -37.99 23.51 44.98
N GLU A 257 -38.29 22.48 44.19
CA GLU A 257 -39.59 21.74 44.21
C GLU A 257 -39.67 20.74 43.05
N ALA A 258 -40.22 19.57 43.36
CA ALA A 258 -40.25 18.37 42.52
C ALA A 258 -41.69 18.04 42.10
N VAL A 259 -41.92 17.62 40.84
CA VAL A 259 -43.08 16.83 40.38
C VAL A 259 -42.65 15.97 39.15
N PRO A 260 -43.20 14.75 38.90
CA PRO A 260 -42.45 13.60 38.39
C PRO A 260 -42.77 13.13 36.95
N GLY A 261 -41.80 12.42 36.34
CA GLY A 261 -41.94 11.32 35.35
C GLY A 261 -42.39 11.66 33.92
N PRO A 262 -42.13 10.79 32.89
CA PRO A 262 -41.79 9.37 32.99
C PRO A 262 -40.51 8.89 32.24
N ALA A 263 -39.96 7.80 32.78
CA ALA A 263 -39.20 6.71 32.18
C ALA A 263 -38.50 6.90 30.82
N VAL A 264 -37.16 7.07 30.85
CA VAL A 264 -36.27 6.70 29.74
C VAL A 264 -35.49 5.46 30.15
N VAL A 265 -35.70 4.38 29.40
CA VAL A 265 -34.98 3.11 29.53
C VAL A 265 -33.51 3.31 29.11
N PRO A 266 -32.52 2.99 29.96
CA PRO A 266 -31.12 3.06 29.55
C PRO A 266 -30.77 1.87 28.65
N ARG A 267 -30.25 2.16 27.45
CA ARG A 267 -29.66 1.20 26.54
C ARG A 267 -28.30 0.79 27.10
N SER A 268 -28.15 -0.50 27.40
CA SER A 268 -26.92 -1.10 27.93
C SER A 268 -25.75 -0.90 26.98
N GLU A 269 -24.72 -0.25 27.49
CA GLU A 269 -23.37 -0.17 26.95
C GLU A 269 -22.58 -1.37 27.51
N PRO A 270 -21.97 -2.24 26.69
CA PRO A 270 -21.07 -3.25 27.22
C PRO A 270 -19.72 -2.61 27.54
N ALA A 271 -19.38 -2.72 28.82
CA ALA A 271 -18.20 -2.19 29.47
C ALA A 271 -16.88 -2.58 28.77
N ALA A 272 -16.03 -1.57 28.59
CA ALA A 272 -14.60 -1.74 28.44
C ALA A 272 -14.03 -2.45 29.68
N SER A 273 -13.48 -3.65 29.48
CA SER A 273 -12.67 -4.32 30.50
C SER A 273 -11.21 -3.90 30.31
N SER A 274 -10.80 -2.91 31.09
CA SER A 274 -9.40 -2.54 31.28
C SER A 274 -8.76 -3.54 32.25
N ALA A 275 -7.99 -4.50 31.74
CA ALA A 275 -7.05 -5.28 32.54
C ALA A 275 -5.64 -4.71 32.39
N THR A 276 -5.09 -4.31 33.53
CA THR A 276 -3.83 -3.61 33.72
C THR A 276 -2.60 -4.47 33.42
N ALA A 277 -1.60 -3.80 32.87
CA ALA A 277 -0.23 -4.19 32.60
C ALA A 277 0.46 -5.15 33.60
N ARG A 278 1.17 -6.15 33.04
CA ARG A 278 2.46 -6.62 33.56
C ARG A 278 3.30 -7.18 32.40
N GLY A 279 4.53 -6.66 32.26
CA GLY A 279 5.31 -6.74 31.02
C GLY A 279 5.89 -8.11 30.66
N SER A 280 6.16 -8.28 29.36
CA SER A 280 7.06 -9.31 28.85
C SER A 280 7.66 -8.88 27.50
N LYS A 281 8.88 -9.36 27.26
CA LYS A 281 9.86 -9.03 26.21
C LYS A 281 9.32 -9.30 24.78
N PRO A 282 9.92 -8.70 23.71
CA PRO A 282 9.41 -8.83 22.34
C PRO A 282 9.44 -10.29 21.82
N PRO A 283 8.53 -10.66 20.89
CA PRO A 283 8.22 -12.04 20.57
C PRO A 283 9.19 -12.61 19.53
N VAL A 284 10.37 -13.05 19.98
CA VAL A 284 11.22 -13.96 19.18
C VAL A 284 10.72 -15.42 19.28
N ALA A 285 9.98 -15.75 20.33
CA ALA A 285 9.47 -17.11 20.57
C ALA A 285 8.35 -17.55 19.61
N LEU A 286 7.60 -16.60 19.03
CA LEU A 286 6.44 -16.94 18.18
C LEU A 286 6.85 -17.33 16.75
N ILE A 287 7.99 -16.81 16.28
CA ILE A 287 8.61 -17.21 15.00
C ILE A 287 9.25 -18.60 15.13
N ILE A 288 9.85 -18.92 16.29
CA ILE A 288 10.43 -20.24 16.55
C ILE A 288 9.33 -21.31 16.66
N ALA A 289 8.18 -20.98 17.26
CA ALA A 289 7.06 -21.91 17.36
C ALA A 289 6.47 -22.27 15.99
N SER A 290 6.38 -21.33 15.04
CA SER A 290 5.84 -21.64 13.70
C SER A 290 6.82 -22.49 12.88
N VAL A 291 8.13 -22.27 13.00
CA VAL A 291 9.16 -23.08 12.33
C VAL A 291 9.21 -24.50 12.88
N VAL A 292 9.05 -24.68 14.20
CA VAL A 292 9.03 -26.03 14.82
C VAL A 292 7.78 -26.81 14.42
N VAL A 293 6.60 -26.18 14.37
CA VAL A 293 5.38 -26.84 13.89
C VAL A 293 5.51 -27.24 12.42
N PHE A 294 6.11 -26.40 11.58
CA PHE A 294 6.32 -26.71 10.15
C PHE A 294 7.29 -27.89 9.94
N ILE A 295 8.37 -27.96 10.74
CA ILE A 295 9.32 -29.08 10.70
C ILE A 295 8.67 -30.39 11.16
N VAL A 296 7.84 -30.36 12.22
CA VAL A 296 7.15 -31.55 12.72
C VAL A 296 6.11 -32.07 11.72
N VAL A 297 5.37 -31.17 11.04
CA VAL A 297 4.42 -31.54 9.99
C VAL A 297 5.15 -32.09 8.76
N ALA A 298 6.25 -31.47 8.33
CA ALA A 298 7.05 -31.95 7.20
C ALA A 298 7.68 -33.34 7.47
N LEU A 299 8.18 -33.58 8.69
CA LEU A 299 8.72 -34.88 9.09
C LEU A 299 7.62 -35.95 9.26
N GLY A 300 6.45 -35.58 9.78
CA GLY A 300 5.31 -36.48 9.92
C GLY A 300 4.76 -36.96 8.57
N VAL A 301 4.68 -36.06 7.59
CA VAL A 301 4.26 -36.39 6.22
C VAL A 301 5.33 -37.21 5.49
N GLY A 302 6.62 -36.88 5.68
CA GLY A 302 7.74 -37.66 5.11
C GLY A 302 7.79 -39.11 5.61
N LEU A 303 7.58 -39.34 6.90
CA LEU A 303 7.55 -40.68 7.50
C LEU A 303 6.32 -41.52 7.09
N PHE A 304 5.21 -40.87 6.72
CA PHE A 304 4.01 -41.56 6.26
C PHE A 304 4.10 -42.02 4.80
N VAL A 305 4.92 -41.37 3.97
CA VAL A 305 5.14 -41.73 2.55
C VAL A 305 6.21 -42.80 2.38
N LEU A 306 7.04 -43.04 3.42
CA LEU A 306 8.11 -44.04 3.45
C LEU A 306 7.71 -45.38 4.11
N ARG A 307 6.43 -45.54 4.49
CA ARG A 307 5.83 -46.82 4.93
C ARG A 307 4.86 -47.33 3.87
#